data_AF-A0A956X7T1-F1
#
_entry.id   AF-A0A956X7T1-F1
#
_cell.length_a   1.000
_cell.length_b   1.000
_cell.length_c   1.000
_cell.angle_alpha   90.00
_cell.angle_beta   90.00
_cell.angle_gamma   90.00
#
_symmetry.space_group_name_H-M   'P 1'
#
loop_
_entity.id
_entity.type
_entity.pdbx_description
1 polymer ?
#
loop_
_entity_poly.entity_id
_entity_poly.type
_entity_poly.pdbx_seq_one_letter_code
_entity_poly.pdbx_strand_id
1 'polypeptide(L)'
;HMHITENKWRAVRYGIDGEMIDFGIEEAIPFHFLMEELLELLDDVVDELGSRKEVEYVRTILKTGTSADRQLAVYRQHGGDENNEEALKAVVDNLILETKRGL
;
A
#
# COMPACT_ATOMS: atom_id res chain seq x y z
N HIS A 1 -9.00 -18.47 -12.72
CA HIS A 1 -8.90 -17.00 -12.76
C HIS A 1 -9.87 -16.27 -11.79
N MET A 2 -10.71 -16.96 -11.00
CA MET A 2 -11.62 -16.33 -10.04
C MET A 2 -10.87 -15.66 -8.86
N HIS A 3 -9.94 -16.38 -8.22
CA HIS A 3 -9.17 -15.87 -7.08
C HIS A 3 -8.28 -14.67 -7.40
N ILE A 4 -7.78 -14.56 -8.64
CA ILE A 4 -7.01 -13.37 -9.07
C ILE A 4 -7.91 -12.13 -9.11
N THR A 5 -9.11 -12.26 -9.69
CA THR A 5 -10.08 -11.15 -9.73
C THR A 5 -10.52 -10.76 -8.32
N GLU A 6 -10.68 -11.74 -7.44
CA GLU A 6 -11.02 -11.49 -6.04
C GLU A 6 -9.89 -10.77 -5.28
N ASN A 7 -8.64 -11.22 -5.40
CA ASN A 7 -7.49 -10.54 -4.78
C ASN A 7 -7.34 -9.11 -5.31
N LYS A 8 -7.59 -8.87 -6.61
CA LYS A 8 -7.63 -7.50 -7.16
C LYS A 8 -8.71 -6.65 -6.50
N TRP A 9 -9.91 -7.19 -6.32
CA TRP A 9 -10.99 -6.46 -5.66
C TRP A 9 -10.65 -6.16 -4.19
N ARG A 10 -10.12 -7.15 -3.45
CA ARG A 10 -9.68 -6.99 -2.05
C ARG A 10 -8.61 -5.91 -1.93
N ALA A 11 -7.61 -5.92 -2.81
CA ALA A 11 -6.55 -4.91 -2.86
C ALA A 11 -7.11 -3.49 -3.08
N VAL A 12 -8.03 -3.32 -4.03
CA VAL A 12 -8.66 -2.01 -4.30
C VAL A 12 -9.51 -1.55 -3.12
N ARG A 13 -10.21 -2.47 -2.44
CA ARG A 13 -11.17 -2.12 -1.40
C ARG A 13 -10.55 -1.87 -0.04
N TYR A 14 -9.54 -2.65 0.34
CA TYR A 14 -8.97 -2.69 1.68
C TYR A 14 -7.48 -2.34 1.74
N GLY A 15 -6.82 -2.22 0.58
CA GLY A 15 -5.41 -1.88 0.54
C GLY A 15 -4.55 -2.88 1.29
N ILE A 16 -3.60 -2.37 2.07
CA ILE A 16 -2.62 -3.16 2.82
C ILE A 16 -3.16 -3.73 4.14
N ASP A 17 -4.30 -3.21 4.62
CA ASP A 17 -4.98 -3.68 5.82
C ASP A 17 -5.95 -4.85 5.52
N GLY A 18 -6.07 -5.22 4.25
CA GLY A 18 -6.93 -6.30 3.79
C GLY A 18 -6.31 -7.69 3.93
N GLU A 19 -7.17 -8.69 3.67
CA GLU A 19 -6.75 -10.07 3.44
C GLU A 19 -6.69 -10.36 1.94
N MET A 20 -5.80 -11.26 1.54
CA MET A 20 -5.77 -11.82 0.19
C MET A 20 -5.73 -13.34 0.27
N ILE A 21 -6.25 -13.98 -0.76
CA ILE A 21 -6.22 -15.43 -0.91
C ILE A 21 -4.79 -15.85 -1.22
N ASP A 22 -4.21 -16.66 -0.34
CA ASP A 22 -3.03 -17.45 -0.60
C ASP A 22 -3.39 -18.62 -1.52
N PHE A 23 -2.64 -18.82 -2.60
CA PHE A 23 -2.96 -19.86 -3.59
C PHE A 23 -2.35 -21.24 -3.26
N GLY A 24 -1.40 -21.31 -2.34
CA GLY A 24 -0.82 -22.56 -1.86
C GLY A 24 -1.71 -23.26 -0.83
N ILE A 25 -2.31 -22.49 0.09
CA ILE A 25 -3.21 -23.02 1.13
C ILE A 25 -4.71 -22.77 0.85
N GLU A 26 -5.04 -21.99 -0.18
CA GLU A 26 -6.42 -21.65 -0.58
C GLU A 26 -7.23 -20.91 0.50
N GLU A 27 -6.55 -20.19 1.39
CA GLU A 27 -7.17 -19.42 2.48
C GLU A 27 -6.92 -17.92 2.33
N ALA A 28 -7.85 -17.10 2.84
CA ALA A 28 -7.64 -15.66 2.94
C ALA A 28 -6.80 -15.36 4.18
N ILE A 29 -5.64 -14.72 3.99
CA ILE A 29 -4.73 -14.34 5.06
C ILE A 29 -4.40 -12.85 4.98
N PRO A 30 -4.00 -12.21 6.09
CA PRO A 30 -3.59 -10.81 6.09
C PRO A 30 -2.46 -10.52 5.09
N PHE A 31 -2.59 -9.42 4.34
CA PHE A 31 -1.67 -9.04 3.27
C PHE A 31 -0.19 -8.98 3.71
N HIS A 32 0.08 -8.56 4.94
CA HIS A 32 1.45 -8.47 5.44
C HIS A 32 2.19 -9.81 5.51
N PHE A 33 1.49 -10.93 5.75
CA PHE A 33 2.10 -12.26 5.73
C PHE A 33 2.58 -12.63 4.32
N LEU A 34 1.73 -12.40 3.31
CA LEU A 34 2.08 -12.65 1.90
C LEU A 34 3.27 -11.81 1.43
N MET A 35 3.41 -10.59 1.95
CA MET A 35 4.57 -9.74 1.61
C MET A 35 5.86 -10.28 2.21
N GLU A 36 5.86 -10.78 3.45
CA GLU A 36 7.06 -11.40 4.02
C GLU A 36 7.43 -12.70 3.28
N GLU A 37 6.45 -13.54 2.92
CA GLU A 37 6.69 -14.73 2.08
C GLU A 37 7.28 -14.37 0.71
N LEU A 38 6.77 -13.30 0.08
CA LEU A 38 7.30 -12.81 -1.19
C LEU A 38 8.74 -12.27 -1.03
N LEU A 39 9.07 -11.62 0.09
CA LEU A 39 10.43 -11.18 0.38
C LEU A 39 11.38 -12.37 0.56
N GLU A 40 10.95 -13.41 1.27
CA GLU A 40 11.72 -14.66 1.42
C GLU A 40 11.95 -15.34 0.07
N LEU A 41 10.94 -15.36 -0.80
CA LEU A 41 11.05 -15.92 -2.15
C LEU A 41 12.06 -15.18 -3.03
N LEU A 42 12.24 -13.88 -2.83
CA LEU A 42 13.12 -13.04 -3.64
C LEU A 42 14.54 -12.89 -3.06
N ASP A 43 14.79 -13.39 -1.84
CA ASP A 43 16.01 -13.10 -1.08
C ASP A 43 17.31 -13.49 -1.81
N ASP A 44 17.27 -14.56 -2.61
CA ASP A 44 18.41 -15.09 -3.33
C ASP A 44 18.80 -14.29 -4.59
N VAL A 45 17.89 -13.48 -5.14
CA VAL A 45 18.11 -12.71 -6.39
C VAL A 45 18.24 -11.20 -6.20
N VAL A 46 17.73 -10.64 -5.09
CA VAL A 46 17.66 -9.18 -4.91
C VAL A 46 19.03 -8.50 -4.78
N ASP A 47 20.05 -9.22 -4.29
CA ASP A 47 21.41 -8.69 -4.21
C ASP A 47 22.10 -8.64 -5.58
N GLU A 48 21.92 -9.67 -6.41
CA GLU A 48 22.45 -9.71 -7.77
C GLU A 48 21.85 -8.58 -8.63
N LEU A 49 20.56 -8.29 -8.42
CA LEU A 49 19.85 -7.21 -9.10
C LEU A 49 20.08 -5.83 -8.48
N GLY A 50 20.76 -5.75 -7.32
CA GLY A 50 21.02 -4.49 -6.61
C GLY A 50 19.74 -3.77 -6.15
N SER A 51 18.65 -4.51 -5.91
CA SER A 51 17.31 -3.98 -5.65
C SER A 51 16.78 -4.24 -4.23
N ARG A 52 17.61 -4.82 -3.35
CA ARG A 52 17.23 -5.18 -1.97
C ARG A 52 16.56 -4.03 -1.24
N LYS A 53 17.11 -2.81 -1.34
CA LYS A 53 16.57 -1.63 -0.65
C LYS A 53 15.16 -1.27 -1.13
N GLU A 54 14.94 -1.30 -2.44
CA GLU A 54 13.67 -0.96 -3.07
C GLU A 54 12.61 -2.01 -2.77
N VAL A 55 12.99 -3.30 -2.78
CA VAL A 55 12.11 -4.42 -2.45
C VAL A 55 11.71 -4.39 -0.97
N GLU A 56 12.67 -4.24 -0.06
CA GLU A 56 12.41 -4.17 1.39
C GLU A 56 11.65 -2.90 1.80
N TYR A 57 11.53 -1.89 0.93
CA TYR A 57 10.71 -0.71 1.19
C TYR A 57 9.23 -1.04 1.46
N VAL A 58 8.75 -2.21 1.01
CA VAL A 58 7.41 -2.71 1.35
C VAL A 58 7.18 -2.75 2.86
N ARG A 59 8.20 -3.07 3.68
CA ARG A 59 8.10 -3.04 5.16
C ARG A 59 7.84 -1.64 5.70
N THR A 60 8.38 -0.62 5.03
CA THR A 60 8.08 0.77 5.36
C THR A 60 6.62 1.09 5.04
N ILE A 61 6.13 0.69 3.85
CA ILE A 61 4.71 0.88 3.47
C ILE A 61 3.78 0.19 4.47
N LEU A 62 4.06 -1.06 4.85
CA LEU A 62 3.29 -1.80 5.84
C LEU A 62 3.26 -1.10 7.21
N LYS A 63 4.36 -0.42 7.59
CA LYS A 63 4.45 0.31 8.85
C LYS A 63 3.79 1.69 8.80
N THR A 64 3.92 2.42 7.70
CA THR A 64 3.54 3.84 7.62
C THR A 64 2.24 4.11 6.88
N GLY A 65 1.65 3.08 6.28
CA GLY A 65 0.50 3.24 5.39
C GLY A 65 0.91 3.60 3.96
N THR A 66 -0.03 3.40 3.05
CA THR A 66 0.04 3.78 1.65
C THR A 66 -0.13 5.29 1.45
N SER A 67 0.05 5.75 0.21
CA SER A 67 -0.32 7.12 -0.14
C SER A 67 -1.82 7.37 0.06
N ALA A 68 -2.67 6.38 -0.20
CA ALA A 68 -4.12 6.51 0.02
C ALA A 68 -4.44 6.76 1.51
N ASP A 69 -3.75 6.06 2.41
CA ASP A 69 -3.93 6.24 3.86
C ASP A 69 -3.53 7.65 4.31
N ARG A 70 -2.40 8.16 3.79
CA ARG A 70 -1.95 9.53 4.07
C ARG A 70 -2.91 10.58 3.50
N GLN A 71 -3.40 10.40 2.28
CA GLN A 71 -4.38 11.29 1.66
C GLN A 71 -5.69 11.31 2.45
N LEU A 72 -6.20 10.15 2.88
CA LEU A 72 -7.39 10.06 3.73
C LEU A 72 -7.17 10.73 5.08
N ALA A 73 -5.98 10.61 5.67
CA ALA A 73 -5.65 11.29 6.92
C ALA A 73 -5.67 12.81 6.76
N VAL A 74 -5.03 13.34 5.70
CA VAL A 74 -5.06 14.79 5.38
C VAL A 74 -6.49 15.26 5.14
N TYR A 75 -7.26 14.52 4.35
CA TYR A 75 -8.65 14.83 4.05
C TYR A 75 -9.49 14.98 5.33
N ARG A 76 -9.40 14.00 6.24
CA ARG A 76 -10.13 14.02 7.52
C ARG A 76 -9.67 15.15 8.45
N GLN A 77 -8.37 15.44 8.49
CA GLN A 77 -7.82 16.53 9.31
C GLN A 77 -8.34 17.91 8.87
N HIS A 78 -8.73 18.07 7.60
CA HIS A 78 -9.24 19.33 7.05
C HIS A 78 -10.77 19.39 7.01
N GLY A 79 -11.46 18.56 7.79
CA GLY A 79 -12.92 18.57 7.94
C GLY A 79 -13.67 17.57 7.05
N GLY A 80 -12.95 16.83 6.20
CA GLY A 80 -13.51 15.75 5.39
C GLY A 80 -14.75 16.18 4.59
N ASP A 81 -15.79 15.36 4.62
CA ASP A 81 -17.03 15.60 3.85
C ASP A 81 -17.74 16.91 4.25
N GLU A 82 -17.62 17.35 5.51
CA GLU A 82 -18.20 18.59 6.01
C GLU A 82 -17.50 19.84 5.45
N ASN A 83 -16.26 19.69 4.99
CA ASN A 83 -15.44 20.75 4.41
C ASN A 83 -14.78 20.29 3.10
N ASN A 84 -15.57 19.59 2.26
CA ASN A 84 -15.07 18.76 1.17
C ASN A 84 -14.11 19.49 0.22
N GLU A 85 -14.45 20.70 -0.22
CA GLU A 85 -13.64 21.46 -1.18
C GLU A 85 -12.24 21.78 -0.63
N GLU A 86 -12.18 22.32 0.59
CA GLU A 86 -10.91 22.68 1.23
C GLU A 86 -10.12 21.44 1.65
N ALA A 87 -10.80 20.38 2.09
CA ALA A 87 -10.17 19.10 2.39
C ALA A 87 -9.52 18.47 1.14
N LEU A 88 -10.16 18.56 -0.03
CA LEU A 88 -9.56 18.12 -1.30
C LEU A 88 -8.38 18.99 -1.73
N LYS A 89 -8.49 20.32 -1.59
CA LYS A 89 -7.35 21.23 -1.86
C LYS A 89 -6.14 20.87 -1.00
N ALA A 90 -6.34 20.63 0.30
CA ALA A 90 -5.28 20.24 1.22
C ALA A 90 -4.61 18.92 0.82
N VAL A 91 -5.37 17.94 0.32
CA VAL A 91 -4.81 16.69 -0.23
C VAL A 91 -3.93 16.96 -1.44
N VAL A 92 -4.39 17.79 -2.39
CA VAL A 92 -3.60 18.16 -3.58
C VAL A 92 -2.31 18.88 -3.20
N ASP A 93 -2.39 19.86 -2.28
CA ASP A 93 -1.22 20.60 -1.79
C ASP A 93 -0.22 19.65 -1.12
N ASN A 94 -0.70 18.69 -0.32
CA ASN A 94 0.15 17.67 0.29
C ASN A 94 0.85 16.79 -0.75
N LEU A 95 0.14 16.34 -1.79
CA LEU A 95 0.72 15.54 -2.88
C LEU A 95 1.81 16.30 -3.66
N ILE A 96 1.61 17.60 -3.89
CA ILE A 96 2.63 18.45 -4.52
C ILE A 96 3.90 18.49 -3.66
N LEU A 97 3.76 18.60 -2.34
CA LEU A 97 4.89 18.60 -1.41
C LEU A 97 5.59 17.23 -1.33
N GLU A 98 4.84 16.12 -1.26
CA GLU A 98 5.42 14.77 -1.26
C GLU A 98 6.22 14.51 -2.53
N THR A 99 5.68 14.86 -3.70
CA THR A 99 6.33 14.67 -4.99
C THR A 99 7.65 15.45 -5.08
N LYS A 100 7.66 16.70 -4.60
CA LYS A 100 8.88 17.52 -4.56
C LYS A 100 9.98 16.98 -3.64
N ARG A 101 9.64 16.17 -2.62
CA ARG A 101 10.62 15.57 -1.69
C ARG A 101 11.25 14.28 -2.24
N GLY A 102 10.60 13.64 -3.21
CA GLY A 102 11.09 12.41 -3.86
C GLY A 102 11.88 12.63 -5.15
N LEU A 103 12.00 13.89 -5.60
CA LEU A 103 12.88 14.35 -6.70
C LEU A 103 14.14 14.99 -6.12
#